data_AF-A0A6L5Q1D3-F1
#
_entry.id   AF-A0A6L5Q1D3-F1
#
_cell.length_a   1.000
_cell.length_b   1.000
_cell.length_c   1.000
_cell.angle_alpha   90.00
_cell.angle_beta   90.00
_cell.angle_gamma   90.00
#
_symmetry.space_group_name_H-M   'P 1'
#
loop_
_entity.id
_entity.type
_entity.pdbx_description
1 polymer ?
#
loop_
_entity_poly.entity_id
_entity_poly.type
_entity_poly.pdbx_seq_one_letter_code
_entity_poly.pdbx_strand_id
1 'polypeptide(L)'
;MIPMLEYKDISNQTLKVEVILGSMYFTIKDEYRRYVHCVFSSGRSREFARILNNGEVAEVLDRGGDPLRTRPLKGGLLGIEIESKEMVKGFVLDKQQVQELSDWFQRVHKI
;
A
#
# COMPACT_ATOMS: atom_id res chain seq x y z
N MET A 1 -16.99 -4.49 9.51
CA MET A 1 -15.89 -4.63 8.54
C MET A 1 -15.05 -3.38 8.67
N ILE A 2 -13.75 -3.48 8.97
CA ILE A 2 -12.89 -2.30 9.04
C ILE A 2 -12.47 -2.01 7.59
N PRO A 3 -13.02 -0.99 6.90
CA PRO A 3 -12.77 -0.78 5.47
C PRO A 3 -11.43 -0.08 5.21
N MET A 4 -10.58 0.05 6.25
CA MET A 4 -9.45 0.97 6.26
C MET A 4 -8.37 0.57 7.26
N LEU A 5 -7.12 0.68 6.85
CA LEU A 5 -5.94 0.65 7.72
C LEU A 5 -5.22 1.99 7.63
N GLU A 6 -4.64 2.43 8.74
CA GLU A 6 -3.85 3.66 8.80
C GLU A 6 -2.60 3.41 9.64
N TYR A 7 -1.44 3.74 9.06
CA TYR A 7 -0.13 3.55 9.66
C TYR A 7 0.62 4.86 9.68
N LYS A 8 1.45 5.04 10.71
CA LYS A 8 2.35 6.19 10.84
C LYS A 8 3.79 5.70 10.91
N ASP A 9 4.66 6.26 10.08
CA ASP A 9 6.08 5.94 10.09
C ASP A 9 6.90 6.89 11.00
N ILE A 10 8.19 6.58 11.13
CA ILE A 10 9.17 7.38 11.89
C ILE A 10 9.43 8.76 11.29
N SER A 11 9.09 8.97 10.01
CA SER A 11 9.24 10.23 9.28
C SER A 11 7.96 11.08 9.32
N ASN A 12 7.03 10.76 10.23
CA ASN A 12 5.77 11.46 10.41
C ASN A 12 4.87 11.43 9.14
N GLN A 13 5.12 10.48 8.23
CA GLN A 13 4.23 10.19 7.12
C GLN A 13 3.13 9.25 7.58
N THR A 14 2.01 9.29 6.85
CA THR A 14 0.88 8.40 7.07
C THR A 14 0.61 7.62 5.81
N LEU A 15 0.57 6.29 5.91
CA LEU A 15 0.02 5.42 4.89
C LEU A 15 -1.41 5.05 5.29
N LYS A 16 -2.35 5.34 4.40
CA LYS A 16 -3.74 4.95 4.53
C LYS A 16 -4.11 4.00 3.41
N VAL A 17 -4.68 2.86 3.76
CA VAL A 17 -5.17 1.86 2.80
C VAL A 17 -6.66 1.67 3.03
N GLU A 18 -7.48 1.89 2.01
CA GLU A 18 -8.95 1.86 2.16
C GLU A 18 -9.63 1.17 0.96
N VAL A 19 -10.76 0.50 1.23
CA VAL A 19 -11.59 -0.13 0.19
C VAL A 19 -12.93 0.58 0.10
N ILE A 20 -13.20 1.17 -1.06
CA ILE A 20 -14.43 1.90 -1.36
C ILE A 20 -14.98 1.37 -2.69
N LEU A 21 -16.24 0.92 -2.68
CA LEU A 21 -16.96 0.49 -3.89
C LEU A 21 -16.17 -0.51 -4.76
N GLY A 22 -15.51 -1.49 -4.12
CA GLY A 22 -14.72 -2.51 -4.81
C GLY A 22 -13.40 -2.01 -5.42
N SER A 23 -12.99 -0.79 -5.08
CA SER A 23 -11.69 -0.22 -5.44
C SER A 23 -10.86 -0.01 -4.18
N MET A 24 -9.56 -0.21 -4.30
CA MET A 24 -8.62 -0.09 -3.20
C MET A 24 -7.71 1.11 -3.42
N TYR A 25 -7.59 1.93 -2.40
CA TYR A 25 -6.85 3.17 -2.42
C TYR A 25 -5.67 3.05 -1.48
N PHE A 26 -4.49 3.37 -1.98
CA PHE A 26 -3.29 3.58 -1.18
C PHE A 26 -3.00 5.07 -1.20
N THR A 27 -2.91 5.69 -0.04
CA THR A 27 -2.59 7.13 0.08
C THR A 27 -1.41 7.30 1.03
N ILE A 28 -0.33 7.91 0.56
CA ILE A 28 0.78 8.34 1.42
C ILE A 28 0.70 9.86 1.57
N LYS A 29 0.59 10.32 2.81
CA LYS A 29 0.51 11.74 3.17
C LYS A 29 1.69 12.13 4.04
N ASP A 30 2.33 13.26 3.72
CA ASP A 30 3.37 13.83 4.60
C ASP A 30 2.80 14.83 5.61
N GLU A 31 3.67 15.29 6.49
CA GLU A 31 3.37 16.29 7.53
C GLU A 31 2.88 17.64 6.97
N TYR A 32 3.23 17.97 5.73
CA TYR A 32 2.78 19.17 5.02
C TYR A 32 1.44 18.98 4.30
N ARG A 33 0.76 17.86 4.57
CA ARG A 33 -0.51 17.46 3.95
C ARG A 33 -0.44 17.25 2.44
N ARG A 34 0.76 17.13 1.86
CA ARG A 34 0.92 16.69 0.47
C ARG A 34 0.72 15.19 0.42
N TYR A 35 0.02 14.71 -0.60
CA TYR A 35 -0.30 13.30 -0.73
C TYR A 35 -0.08 12.80 -2.14
N VAL A 36 0.28 11.52 -2.24
CA VAL A 36 0.21 10.73 -3.47
C VAL A 36 -0.73 9.56 -3.22
N HIS A 37 -1.36 9.06 -4.27
CA HIS A 37 -2.23 7.90 -4.14
C HIS A 37 -2.23 7.05 -5.41
N CYS A 38 -2.52 5.77 -5.24
CA CYS A 38 -2.83 4.84 -6.33
C CYS A 38 -4.18 4.19 -6.08
N VAL A 39 -4.92 3.91 -7.15
CA VAL A 39 -6.23 3.26 -7.09
C VAL A 39 -6.26 1.97 -7.92
N PHE A 40 -6.52 0.85 -7.26
CA PHE A 40 -6.61 -0.47 -7.87
C PHE A 40 -8.06 -0.96 -7.92
N SER A 41 -8.43 -1.63 -9.02
CA SER A 41 -9.65 -2.43 -9.04
C SER A 41 -9.45 -3.72 -8.23
N SER A 42 -10.54 -4.29 -7.69
CA SER A 42 -10.50 -5.50 -6.86
C SER A 42 -9.66 -6.65 -7.44
N GLY A 43 -9.63 -6.83 -8.77
CA GLY A 43 -8.80 -7.84 -9.43
C GLY A 43 -7.29 -7.60 -9.23
N ARG A 44 -6.82 -6.37 -9.46
CA ARG A 44 -5.41 -5.99 -9.26
C ARG A 44 -5.03 -5.93 -7.78
N SER A 45 -5.98 -5.62 -6.89
CA SER A 45 -5.75 -5.68 -5.45
C SER A 45 -5.38 -7.09 -4.96
N ARG A 46 -5.90 -8.16 -5.59
CA ARG A 46 -5.50 -9.54 -5.25
C ARG A 46 -4.08 -9.87 -5.70
N GLU A 47 -3.67 -9.35 -6.86
CA GLU A 47 -2.29 -9.47 -7.34
C GLU A 47 -1.31 -8.79 -6.36
N PHE A 48 -1.68 -7.61 -5.89
CA PHE A 48 -0.93 -6.91 -4.84
C PHE A 48 -0.86 -7.70 -3.52
N ALA A 49 -1.97 -8.31 -3.08
CA ALA A 49 -1.96 -9.15 -1.88
C ALA A 49 -1.00 -10.35 -2.00
N ARG A 50 -0.83 -10.92 -3.20
CA ARG A 50 0.14 -12.01 -3.44
C ARG A 50 1.57 -11.51 -3.33
N ILE A 51 1.85 -10.35 -3.91
CA ILE A 51 3.16 -9.68 -3.82
C ILE A 51 3.55 -9.43 -2.37
N LEU A 52 2.62 -8.88 -1.56
CA LEU A 52 2.86 -8.63 -0.14
C LEU A 52 3.22 -9.91 0.62
N ASN A 53 2.53 -11.01 0.33
CA ASN A 53 2.75 -12.30 0.99
C ASN A 53 4.08 -12.97 0.62
N ASN A 54 4.53 -12.80 -0.62
CA ASN A 54 5.79 -13.41 -1.08
C ASN A 54 7.01 -12.56 -0.70
N GLY A 55 6.82 -11.31 -0.27
CA GLY A 55 7.90 -10.39 0.07
C GLY A 55 8.78 -10.05 -1.13
N GLU A 56 8.24 -10.10 -2.34
CA GLU A 56 8.99 -9.89 -3.58
C GLU A 56 9.09 -8.40 -3.94
N VAL A 57 10.13 -8.06 -4.70
CA VAL A 57 10.15 -6.79 -5.41
C VAL A 57 9.10 -6.83 -6.49
N ALA A 58 8.18 -5.88 -6.49
CA ALA A 58 7.16 -5.80 -7.51
C ALA A 58 6.79 -4.36 -7.84
N GLU A 59 6.19 -4.19 -9.00
CA GLU A 59 5.58 -2.96 -9.47
C GLU A 59 4.18 -3.30 -9.97
N VAL A 60 3.19 -2.56 -9.49
CA VAL A 60 1.80 -2.71 -9.94
C VAL A 60 1.29 -1.35 -10.37
N LEU A 61 0.80 -1.27 -11.61
CA LEU A 61 0.23 -0.05 -12.16
C LEU A 61 -1.23 0.11 -11.73
N ASP A 62 -1.61 1.32 -11.36
CA ASP A 62 -2.97 1.66 -10.97
C ASP A 62 -3.88 1.89 -12.20
N ARG A 63 -5.12 2.38 -12.01
CA ARG A 63 -6.04 2.68 -13.14
C ARG A 63 -5.54 3.80 -14.07
N GLY A 64 -4.80 4.76 -13.54
CA GLY A 64 -4.19 5.86 -14.29
C GLY A 64 -2.84 5.51 -14.92
N GLY A 65 -2.26 4.36 -14.55
CA GLY A 65 -0.93 3.95 -14.97
C GLY A 65 0.17 4.39 -14.01
N ASP A 66 -0.19 4.99 -12.87
CA ASP A 66 0.75 5.39 -11.83
C ASP A 66 1.27 4.14 -11.09
N PRO A 67 2.59 3.95 -10.94
CA PRO A 67 3.14 2.75 -10.32
C PRO A 67 3.13 2.83 -8.79
N LEU A 68 2.76 1.70 -8.18
CA LEU A 68 3.06 1.39 -6.79
C LEU A 68 4.08 0.26 -6.74
N ARG A 69 5.21 0.51 -6.08
CA ARG A 69 6.32 -0.44 -5.97
C ARG A 69 6.44 -0.97 -4.55
N THR A 70 6.72 -2.26 -4.43
CA THR A 70 7.08 -2.90 -3.16
C THR A 70 8.50 -3.39 -3.20
N ARG A 71 9.20 -3.29 -2.08
CA ARG A 71 10.55 -3.84 -1.94
C ARG A 71 10.76 -4.38 -0.53
N PRO A 72 11.18 -5.65 -0.35
CA PRO A 72 11.64 -6.14 0.94
C PRO A 72 12.89 -5.37 1.37
N LEU A 73 12.92 -4.96 2.63
CA LEU A 73 14.05 -4.26 3.25
C LEU A 73 14.70 -5.15 4.31
N LYS A 74 15.93 -4.80 4.72
CA LYS A 74 16.65 -5.53 5.79
C LYS A 74 15.82 -5.53 7.08
N GLY A 75 15.93 -6.62 7.84
CA GLY A 75 15.22 -6.77 9.11
C GLY A 75 13.75 -7.15 8.96
N GLY A 76 13.28 -7.55 7.77
CA GLY A 76 11.89 -7.96 7.51
C GLY A 76 10.92 -6.79 7.44
N LEU A 77 11.42 -5.58 7.18
CA LEU A 77 10.60 -4.42 6.85
C LEU A 77 10.19 -4.47 5.38
N LEU A 78 9.14 -3.74 5.02
CA LEU A 78 8.69 -3.61 3.63
C LEU A 78 8.62 -2.13 3.24
N GLY A 79 9.27 -1.77 2.14
CA GLY A 79 9.12 -0.46 1.52
C GLY A 79 7.96 -0.47 0.52
N ILE A 80 7.10 0.53 0.60
CA ILE A 80 6.10 0.87 -0.43
C ILE A 80 6.48 2.23 -1.01
N GLU A 81 6.46 2.37 -2.32
CA GLU A 81 6.66 3.64 -3.01
C GLU A 81 5.51 3.87 -3.99
N ILE A 82 5.01 5.10 -4.03
CA ILE A 82 4.01 5.55 -5.01
C ILE A 82 4.61 6.70 -5.79
N GLU A 83 4.51 6.62 -7.11
CA GLU A 83 4.84 7.70 -8.04
C GLU A 83 3.56 8.10 -8.77
N SER A 84 3.11 9.34 -8.57
CA SER A 84 1.90 9.88 -9.19
C SER A 84 2.04 11.38 -9.37
N LYS A 85 1.63 11.91 -10.54
CA LYS A 85 1.64 13.35 -10.85
C LYS A 85 2.97 14.04 -10.52
N GLU A 86 4.07 13.48 -11.01
CA GLU A 86 5.45 13.98 -10.82
C GLU A 86 5.92 13.99 -9.35
N MET A 87 5.21 13.32 -8.45
CA MET A 87 5.56 13.21 -7.04
C MET A 87 5.82 11.76 -6.66
N VAL A 88 6.94 11.52 -5.98
CA VAL A 88 7.30 10.21 -5.42
C VAL A 88 7.23 10.29 -3.89
N LYS A 89 6.53 9.34 -3.27
CA LYS A 89 6.58 9.15 -1.81
C LYS A 89 6.76 7.68 -1.46
N GLY A 90 7.62 7.44 -0.48
CA GLY A 90 7.84 6.13 0.13
C GLY A 90 7.26 6.04 1.53
N PHE A 91 6.90 4.83 1.95
CA PHE A 91 6.51 4.47 3.31
C PHE A 91 7.17 3.14 3.69
N VAL A 92 7.61 3.02 4.94
CA VAL A 92 8.20 1.78 5.45
C VAL A 92 7.23 1.15 6.45
N LEU A 93 6.83 -0.09 6.14
CA LEU A 93 6.06 -0.94 7.03
C LEU A 93 6.98 -1.83 7.85
N ASP A 94 6.70 -1.93 9.15
CA ASP A 94 7.31 -2.94 10.01
C ASP A 94 6.67 -4.33 9.84
N LYS A 95 7.27 -5.35 10.46
CA LYS A 95 6.78 -6.73 10.37
C LYS A 95 5.33 -6.89 10.80
N GLN A 96 4.92 -6.20 11.87
CA GLN A 96 3.56 -6.28 12.39
C GLN A 96 2.58 -5.61 11.42
N GLN A 97 2.95 -4.45 10.88
CA GLN A 97 2.13 -3.73 9.92
C GLN A 97 2.01 -4.48 8.58
N VAL A 98 3.08 -5.13 8.11
CA VAL A 98 3.02 -6.00 6.91
C VAL A 98 2.05 -7.16 7.14
N GLN A 99 2.12 -7.82 8.30
CA GLN A 99 1.22 -8.92 8.64
C GLN A 99 -0.24 -8.44 8.72
N GLU A 100 -0.49 -7.33 9.42
CA GLU A 100 -1.84 -6.75 9.54
C GLU A 100 -2.41 -6.36 8.18
N LEU A 101 -1.59 -5.74 7.32
CA LEU A 101 -2.00 -5.40 5.96
C LEU A 101 -2.36 -6.66 5.18
N SER A 102 -1.55 -7.72 5.24
CA SER A 102 -1.84 -8.99 4.56
C SER A 102 -3.13 -9.66 5.07
N ASP A 103 -3.29 -9.75 6.40
CA ASP A 103 -4.50 -10.31 7.03
C ASP A 103 -5.75 -9.52 6.61
N TRP A 104 -5.64 -8.19 6.54
CA TRP A 104 -6.71 -7.32 6.09
C TRP A 104 -7.05 -7.56 4.62
N PHE A 105 -6.04 -7.70 3.76
CA PHE A 105 -6.23 -8.08 2.35
C PHE A 105 -7.00 -9.40 2.19
N GLN A 106 -6.63 -10.43 2.95
CA GLN A 106 -7.32 -11.72 2.93
C GLN A 106 -8.79 -11.58 3.35
N ARG A 107 -9.06 -10.83 4.44
CA ARG A 107 -10.42 -10.58 4.93
C ARG A 107 -11.29 -9.81 3.94
N VAL A 108 -10.74 -8.77 3.31
CA VAL A 108 -11.49 -7.92 2.35
C VAL A 108 -11.81 -8.69 1.07
N HIS A 109 -10.86 -9.50 0.57
CA HIS A 109 -11.03 -10.21 -0.69
C HIS A 109 -11.56 -11.63 -0.56
N LYS A 110 -11.83 -12.11 0.67
CA LYS A 110 -12.21 -13.51 0.98
C LYS A 110 -11.26 -14.52 0.32
N ILE A 111 -9.96 -14.27 0.44
CA ILE A 111 -8.91 -15.21 0.00
C ILE A 111 -8.70 -16.24 1.10
#